data_AF-A0A931YAX9-F1
#
_entry.id   AF-A0A931YAX9-F1
#
_cell.length_a   1.000
_cell.length_b   1.000
_cell.length_c   1.000
_cell.angle_alpha   90.00
_cell.angle_beta   90.00
_cell.angle_gamma   90.00
#
_symmetry.space_group_name_H-M   'P 1'
#
loop_
_entity.id
_entity.type
_entity.pdbx_description
1 polymer ?
#
loop_
_entity_poly.entity_id
_entity_poly.type
_entity_poly.pdbx_seq_one_letter_code
_entity_poly.pdbx_strand_id
1 'polypeptide(L)'
;MPDFTAENYPKSFGTVDSHNFRLKSYLDLSNRQLYFVDKKFWDFINLTAHQIIPITVYKNYQYLAHGWEWSVFRDGNSVIKIPSGKFIEVNDPKYLDNTKTAYGLICQYFPSKFIAQTTFERNQGLNIITQEYISGKSNFKIGYHSQNKLLLRNLQKLLESMLALLRAHNWLPDFDIHRDHGGFVLRNIIFTKYHCPKIVDFTAYYDVYRLYPYRQQKEILSKRRQIKDFLSWIKQKNG
;
A
#
# COMPACT_ATOMS: atom_id res chain seq x y z
N MET A 1 6.27 4.34 23.64
CA MET A 1 5.36 3.50 22.80
C MET A 1 5.95 2.10 22.81
N PRO A 2 5.16 1.03 23.01
CA PRO A 2 5.75 -0.31 23.00
C PRO A 2 6.27 -0.61 21.60
N ASP A 3 7.50 -1.10 21.52
CA ASP A 3 8.09 -1.58 20.28
C ASP A 3 7.27 -2.75 19.74
N PHE A 4 6.99 -2.74 18.43
CA PHE A 4 6.30 -3.86 17.78
C PHE A 4 7.22 -5.08 17.78
N THR A 5 7.04 -5.98 18.74
CA THR A 5 7.74 -7.27 18.82
C THR A 5 6.91 -8.38 18.19
N ALA A 6 7.56 -9.49 17.84
CA ALA A 6 6.89 -10.70 17.33
C ALA A 6 5.81 -11.25 18.29
N GLU A 7 5.93 -10.95 19.57
CA GLU A 7 5.02 -11.42 20.63
C GLU A 7 3.80 -10.51 20.83
N ASN A 8 3.91 -9.24 20.41
CA ASN A 8 2.84 -8.24 20.49
C ASN A 8 2.19 -7.97 19.13
N TYR A 9 2.52 -8.78 18.12
CA TYR A 9 1.93 -8.72 16.78
C TYR A 9 0.54 -9.37 16.76
N PRO A 10 -0.46 -8.79 16.08
CA PRO A 10 -1.78 -9.39 16.02
C PRO A 10 -1.71 -10.74 15.29
N LYS A 11 -2.03 -11.83 16.01
CA LYS A 11 -2.37 -13.12 15.41
C LYS A 11 -3.67 -12.92 14.58
N SER A 12 -3.58 -12.67 13.28
CA SER A 12 -4.73 -12.60 12.36
C SER A 12 -4.68 -13.72 11.34
N PHE A 13 -4.88 -14.96 11.80
CA PHE A 13 -5.33 -16.04 10.93
C PHE A 13 -6.85 -16.13 11.08
N GLY A 14 -7.57 -15.50 10.17
CA GLY A 14 -9.01 -15.70 10.01
C GLY A 14 -9.30 -16.97 9.21
N THR A 15 -10.13 -17.83 9.81
CA THR A 15 -10.98 -18.97 9.37
C THR A 15 -11.10 -19.41 7.89
N VAL A 16 -10.12 -19.23 7.00
CA VAL A 16 -9.97 -20.15 5.85
C VAL A 16 -9.45 -21.47 6.43
N ASP A 17 -9.86 -22.64 5.90
CA ASP A 17 -9.22 -23.92 6.23
C ASP A 17 -7.76 -23.89 5.75
N SER A 18 -6.94 -23.31 6.63
CA SER A 18 -5.60 -22.80 6.39
C SER A 18 -4.55 -23.77 6.88
N HIS A 19 -4.92 -25.04 7.13
CA HIS A 19 -3.92 -26.07 7.44
C HIS A 19 -2.81 -26.12 6.39
N ASN A 20 -3.12 -25.76 5.14
CA ASN A 20 -2.16 -25.64 4.05
C ASN A 20 -1.42 -24.31 3.94
N PHE A 21 -1.84 -23.24 4.65
CA PHE A 21 -1.32 -21.86 4.53
C PHE A 21 -0.91 -21.20 5.85
N ARG A 22 -0.68 -22.00 6.90
CA ARG A 22 -0.09 -21.53 8.16
C ARG A 22 1.38 -21.20 7.97
N LEU A 23 1.82 -20.05 8.50
CA LEU A 23 3.22 -19.61 8.51
C LEU A 23 4.21 -20.64 9.07
N LYS A 24 3.79 -21.41 10.10
CA LYS A 24 4.61 -22.50 10.64
C LYS A 24 4.88 -23.62 9.64
N SER A 25 4.03 -23.79 8.63
CA SER A 25 4.18 -24.79 7.56
C SER A 25 5.23 -24.39 6.52
N TYR A 26 5.77 -23.16 6.59
CA TYR A 26 6.61 -22.56 5.54
C TYR A 26 8.00 -22.14 6.00
N LEU A 27 8.27 -22.21 7.30
CA LEU A 27 9.55 -21.79 7.89
C LEU A 27 10.75 -22.59 7.34
N ASP A 28 10.52 -23.83 6.90
CA ASP A 28 11.56 -24.75 6.41
C ASP A 28 11.51 -25.01 4.90
N LEU A 29 10.69 -24.25 4.15
CA LEU A 29 10.57 -24.45 2.71
C LEU A 29 11.69 -23.75 1.92
N SER A 30 12.25 -24.45 0.94
CA SER A 30 13.16 -23.86 -0.03
C SER A 30 12.48 -22.78 -0.89
N ASN A 31 13.25 -21.86 -1.45
CA ASN A 31 12.73 -20.80 -2.34
C ASN A 31 11.89 -21.35 -3.50
N ARG A 32 12.23 -22.54 -4.03
CA ARG A 32 11.46 -23.19 -5.10
C ARG A 32 10.09 -23.68 -4.59
N GLN A 33 10.01 -24.20 -3.37
CA GLN A 33 8.75 -24.64 -2.76
C GLN A 33 7.86 -23.45 -2.41
N LEU A 34 8.43 -22.35 -1.91
CA LEU A 34 7.70 -21.10 -1.66
C LEU A 34 7.09 -20.51 -2.93
N TYR A 35 7.79 -20.59 -4.08
CA TYR A 35 7.25 -20.16 -5.38
C TYR A 35 6.01 -20.97 -5.81
N PHE A 36 5.99 -22.28 -5.56
CA PHE A 36 4.82 -23.12 -5.87
C PHE A 36 3.65 -22.87 -4.92
N VAL A 37 3.92 -22.53 -3.66
CA VAL A 37 2.90 -22.11 -2.68
C VAL A 37 2.27 -20.79 -3.10
N ASP A 38 3.09 -19.79 -3.45
CA ASP A 38 2.65 -18.50 -3.97
C ASP A 38 1.77 -18.69 -5.22
N LYS A 39 2.22 -19.49 -6.19
CA LYS A 39 1.44 -19.81 -7.39
C LYS A 39 0.09 -20.46 -7.07
N LYS A 40 0.05 -21.46 -6.16
CA LYS A 40 -1.21 -22.11 -5.76
C LYS A 40 -2.16 -21.17 -5.01
N PHE A 41 -1.61 -20.28 -4.19
CA PHE A 41 -2.39 -19.24 -3.53
C PHE A 41 -3.03 -18.31 -4.55
N TRP A 42 -2.25 -17.82 -5.53
CA TRP A 42 -2.76 -16.99 -6.63
C TRP A 42 -3.81 -17.71 -7.49
N ASP A 43 -3.60 -18.99 -7.80
CA ASP A 43 -4.57 -19.79 -8.56
C ASP A 43 -5.90 -19.94 -7.78
N PHE A 44 -5.84 -20.16 -6.46
CA PHE A 44 -7.02 -20.21 -5.59
C PHE A 44 -7.76 -18.87 -5.51
N ILE A 45 -7.02 -17.76 -5.39
CA ILE A 45 -7.61 -16.41 -5.39
C ILE A 45 -8.29 -16.12 -6.73
N ASN A 46 -7.65 -16.50 -7.85
CA ASN A 46 -8.22 -16.30 -9.18
C ASN A 46 -9.48 -17.15 -9.40
N LEU A 47 -9.53 -18.38 -8.88
CA LEU A 47 -10.71 -19.26 -8.94
C LEU A 47 -11.89 -18.73 -8.11
N THR A 48 -11.63 -18.14 -6.94
CA THR A 48 -12.68 -17.63 -6.04
C THR A 48 -13.14 -16.21 -6.40
N ALA A 49 -12.32 -15.44 -7.12
CA ALA A 49 -12.65 -14.07 -7.55
C ALA A 49 -13.91 -13.96 -8.43
N HIS A 50 -14.33 -15.04 -9.10
CA HIS A 50 -15.51 -15.06 -9.97
C HIS A 50 -16.83 -15.32 -9.23
N GLN A 51 -16.80 -15.65 -7.94
CA GLN A 51 -17.99 -15.97 -7.13
C GLN A 51 -18.38 -14.86 -6.16
N ILE A 52 -17.67 -13.73 -6.19
CA ILE A 52 -17.91 -12.65 -5.24
C ILE A 52 -19.01 -11.75 -5.77
N ILE A 53 -20.22 -11.97 -5.24
CA ILE A 53 -21.29 -10.98 -5.32
C ILE A 53 -20.82 -9.79 -4.47
N PRO A 54 -20.66 -8.58 -5.05
CA PRO A 54 -20.35 -7.40 -4.27
C PRO A 54 -21.39 -7.30 -3.16
N ILE A 55 -20.94 -7.25 -1.91
CA ILE A 55 -21.84 -6.99 -0.79
C ILE A 55 -22.56 -5.68 -1.14
N THR A 56 -23.85 -5.76 -1.48
CA THR A 56 -24.71 -4.66 -1.97
C THR A 56 -25.03 -3.66 -0.86
N VAL A 57 -24.10 -3.48 0.08
CA VAL A 57 -24.29 -2.81 1.35
C VAL A 57 -23.46 -1.56 1.26
N TYR A 58 -24.09 -0.52 0.73
CA TYR A 58 -24.07 0.87 1.22
C TYR A 58 -24.52 1.78 0.08
N LYS A 59 -25.84 1.98 -0.06
CA LYS A 59 -26.45 3.10 -0.82
C LYS A 59 -26.13 3.13 -2.33
N ASN A 60 -26.86 3.95 -3.08
CA ASN A 60 -26.72 4.11 -4.54
C ASN A 60 -25.45 4.89 -4.94
N TYR A 61 -24.29 4.58 -4.34
CA TYR A 61 -23.04 5.25 -4.67
C TYR A 61 -22.54 4.84 -6.05
N GLN A 62 -21.92 5.79 -6.76
CA GLN A 62 -21.36 5.52 -8.08
C GLN A 62 -20.14 4.61 -7.92
N TYR A 63 -20.24 3.37 -8.37
CA TYR A 63 -19.10 2.47 -8.46
C TYR A 63 -18.03 3.03 -9.40
N LEU A 64 -16.78 3.09 -8.94
CA LEU A 64 -15.66 3.59 -9.72
C LEU A 64 -14.79 2.46 -10.26
N ALA A 65 -14.36 1.56 -9.38
CA ALA A 65 -13.41 0.51 -9.71
C ALA A 65 -13.38 -0.57 -8.61
N HIS A 66 -12.75 -1.70 -8.93
CA HIS A 66 -12.31 -2.68 -7.95
C HIS A 66 -10.80 -2.81 -8.00
N GLY A 67 -10.18 -2.83 -6.82
CA GLY A 67 -8.82 -3.33 -6.63
C GLY A 67 -8.83 -4.81 -6.25
N TRP A 68 -7.66 -5.30 -5.84
CA TRP A 68 -7.52 -6.63 -5.26
C TRP A 68 -8.23 -6.70 -3.91
N GLU A 69 -7.99 -5.73 -3.03
CA GLU A 69 -8.51 -5.71 -1.66
C GLU A 69 -9.85 -4.97 -1.51
N TRP A 70 -10.05 -3.90 -2.29
CA TRP A 70 -11.11 -2.93 -2.07
C TRP A 70 -12.00 -2.73 -3.30
N SER A 71 -13.30 -2.71 -3.10
CA SER A 71 -14.27 -2.10 -4.02
C SER A 71 -14.38 -0.61 -3.71
N VAL A 72 -14.28 0.23 -4.74
CA VAL A 72 -14.18 1.68 -4.60
C VAL A 72 -15.38 2.37 -5.21
N PHE A 73 -16.02 3.22 -4.42
CA PHE A 73 -17.23 3.96 -4.76
C PHE A 73 -16.98 5.46 -4.61
N ARG A 74 -17.74 6.27 -5.34
CA ARG A 74 -17.74 7.72 -5.22
C ARG A 74 -18.94 8.20 -4.41
N ASP A 75 -18.66 9.09 -3.47
CA ASP A 75 -19.65 9.86 -2.72
C ASP A 75 -19.25 11.34 -2.73
N GLY A 76 -19.79 12.10 -3.70
CA GLY A 76 -19.43 13.50 -3.91
C GLY A 76 -17.93 13.73 -4.13
N ASN A 77 -17.30 14.37 -3.14
CA ASN A 77 -15.87 14.70 -3.09
C ASN A 77 -15.02 13.67 -2.33
N SER A 78 -15.60 12.50 -2.03
CA SER A 78 -14.94 11.41 -1.33
C SER A 78 -15.00 10.12 -2.14
N VAL A 79 -14.09 9.21 -1.84
CA VAL A 79 -14.18 7.79 -2.20
C VAL A 79 -14.42 6.97 -0.96
N ILE A 80 -15.28 5.96 -1.11
CA ILE A 80 -15.56 4.96 -0.09
C ILE A 80 -14.96 3.64 -0.58
N LYS A 81 -14.08 3.06 0.22
CA LYS A 81 -13.50 1.74 -0.02
C LYS A 81 -14.11 0.75 0.96
N ILE A 82 -14.65 -0.33 0.43
CA ILE A 82 -15.17 -1.49 1.19
C ILE A 82 -14.47 -2.76 0.70
N PRO A 83 -14.37 -3.83 1.50
CA PRO A 83 -13.64 -5.03 1.10
C PRO A 83 -14.26 -5.62 -0.18
N SER A 84 -13.42 -6.01 -1.12
CA SER A 84 -13.84 -6.58 -2.40
C SER A 84 -14.39 -8.00 -2.24
N GLY A 85 -14.19 -8.62 -1.07
CA GLY A 85 -14.51 -10.02 -0.78
C GLY A 85 -13.49 -11.04 -1.29
N LYS A 86 -12.41 -10.61 -1.98
CA LYS A 86 -11.34 -11.51 -2.46
C LYS A 86 -10.43 -12.00 -1.33
N PHE A 87 -10.16 -11.12 -0.38
CA PHE A 87 -9.30 -11.37 0.79
C PHE A 87 -10.15 -11.19 2.03
N ILE A 88 -10.48 -12.28 2.72
CA ILE A 88 -11.35 -12.23 3.90
C ILE A 88 -10.72 -11.41 5.03
N GLU A 89 -9.38 -11.39 5.09
CA GLU A 89 -8.60 -10.67 6.08
C GLU A 89 -8.70 -9.16 5.94
N VAL A 90 -9.03 -8.64 4.74
CA VAL A 90 -9.25 -7.20 4.54
C VAL A 90 -10.45 -6.72 5.36
N ASN A 91 -11.38 -7.61 5.70
CA ASN A 91 -12.50 -7.33 6.58
C ASN A 91 -12.23 -7.64 8.08
N ASP A 92 -11.02 -8.07 8.45
CA ASP A 92 -10.63 -8.29 9.85
C ASP A 92 -10.49 -6.93 10.56
N PRO A 93 -11.05 -6.74 11.77
CA PRO A 93 -10.84 -5.54 12.58
C PRO A 93 -9.39 -5.11 12.74
N LYS A 94 -8.49 -6.08 12.94
CA LYS A 94 -7.05 -5.85 13.10
C LYS A 94 -6.42 -5.32 11.82
N TYR A 95 -6.95 -5.71 10.65
CA TYR A 95 -6.49 -5.18 9.37
C TYR A 95 -6.75 -3.66 9.31
N LEU A 96 -7.94 -3.21 9.73
CA LEU A 96 -8.28 -1.80 9.77
C LEU A 96 -7.41 -1.03 10.77
N ASP A 97 -7.18 -1.59 11.95
CA ASP A 97 -6.29 -0.98 12.96
C ASP A 97 -4.85 -0.83 12.45
N ASN A 98 -4.34 -1.83 11.74
CA ASN A 98 -3.02 -1.77 11.10
C ASN A 98 -2.97 -0.70 10.01
N THR A 99 -4.01 -0.61 9.18
CA THR A 99 -4.13 0.42 8.13
C THR A 99 -4.18 1.82 8.74
N LYS A 100 -4.93 2.00 9.83
CA LYS A 100 -4.98 3.25 10.60
C LYS A 100 -3.62 3.61 11.21
N THR A 101 -2.89 2.62 11.72
CA THR A 101 -1.53 2.80 12.24
C THR A 101 -0.57 3.23 11.14
N ALA A 102 -0.61 2.57 9.98
CA ALA A 102 0.18 2.92 8.81
C ALA A 102 -0.10 4.36 8.34
N TYR A 103 -1.37 4.74 8.26
CA TYR A 103 -1.78 6.10 7.95
C TYR A 103 -1.24 7.12 8.97
N GLY A 104 -1.41 6.84 10.27
CA GLY A 104 -0.89 7.70 11.34
C GLY A 104 0.63 7.88 11.25
N LEU A 105 1.35 6.82 10.93
CA LEU A 105 2.79 6.85 10.75
C LEU A 105 3.19 7.69 9.52
N ILE A 106 2.51 7.54 8.38
CA ILE A 106 2.72 8.38 7.19
C ILE A 106 2.46 9.85 7.51
N CYS A 107 1.41 10.16 8.28
CA CYS A 107 1.10 11.52 8.72
C CYS A 107 2.20 12.18 9.56
N GLN A 108 3.05 11.41 10.25
CA GLN A 108 4.16 11.96 11.04
C GLN A 108 5.34 12.41 10.18
N TYR A 109 5.56 11.78 9.03
CA TYR A 109 6.75 12.00 8.20
C TYR A 109 6.49 12.86 6.98
N PHE A 110 5.26 12.88 6.47
CA PHE A 110 4.92 13.53 5.21
C PHE A 110 4.17 14.85 5.45
N PRO A 111 4.39 15.89 4.61
CA PRO A 111 3.54 17.07 4.61
C PRO A 111 2.07 16.69 4.44
N SER A 112 1.16 17.27 5.24
CA SER A 112 -0.28 16.95 5.20
C SER A 112 -0.89 17.06 3.80
N LYS A 113 -0.46 18.05 3.02
CA LYS A 113 -0.87 18.21 1.61
C LYS A 113 -0.48 17.06 0.68
N PHE A 114 0.44 16.18 1.10
CA PHE A 114 0.86 15.01 0.34
C PHE A 114 0.10 13.73 0.70
N ILE A 115 -0.83 13.82 1.64
CA ILE A 115 -1.58 12.68 2.13
C ILE A 115 -3.03 12.90 1.75
N ALA A 116 -3.67 11.87 1.24
CA ALA A 116 -5.11 11.88 1.06
C ALA A 116 -5.79 11.81 2.44
N GLN A 117 -6.59 12.82 2.78
CA GLN A 117 -7.36 12.82 4.02
C GLN A 117 -8.22 11.56 4.08
N THR A 118 -8.07 10.78 5.16
CA THR A 118 -8.66 9.45 5.26
C THR A 118 -9.21 9.20 6.67
N THR A 119 -10.40 8.62 6.74
CA THR A 119 -11.05 8.13 7.95
C THR A 119 -11.29 6.62 7.83
N PHE A 120 -11.34 5.97 9.00
CA PHE A 120 -11.45 4.52 9.13
C PHE A 120 -12.58 4.23 10.10
N GLU A 121 -13.53 3.40 9.69
CA GLU A 121 -14.63 2.97 10.56
C GLU A 121 -14.99 1.51 10.34
N ARG A 122 -15.64 0.91 11.34
CA ARG A 122 -16.32 -0.38 11.18
C ARG A 122 -17.81 -0.18 11.24
N ASN A 123 -18.53 -0.68 10.25
CA ASN A 123 -19.98 -0.56 10.16
C ASN A 123 -20.60 -1.90 9.77
N GLN A 124 -21.55 -2.39 10.55
CA GLN A 124 -22.22 -3.68 10.33
C GLN A 124 -21.24 -4.85 10.09
N GLY A 125 -20.08 -4.83 10.77
CA GLY A 125 -19.05 -5.86 10.60
C GLY A 125 -18.18 -5.71 9.34
N LEU A 126 -18.31 -4.60 8.61
CA LEU A 126 -17.48 -4.25 7.46
C LEU A 126 -16.43 -3.19 7.82
N ASN A 127 -15.20 -3.37 7.36
CA ASN A 127 -14.18 -2.34 7.36
C ASN A 127 -14.48 -1.30 6.27
N ILE A 128 -14.59 -0.03 6.62
CA ILE A 128 -14.86 1.04 5.67
C ILE A 128 -13.76 2.09 5.76
N ILE A 129 -13.22 2.48 4.61
CA ILE A 129 -12.25 3.56 4.48
C ILE A 129 -12.89 4.67 3.63
N THR A 130 -13.04 5.85 4.22
CA THR A 130 -13.49 7.04 3.50
C THR A 130 -12.29 7.95 3.27
N GLN A 131 -12.06 8.37 2.04
CA GLN A 131 -10.89 9.15 1.64
C GLN A 131 -11.28 10.30 0.71
N GLU A 132 -10.55 11.41 0.72
CA GLU A 132 -10.78 12.48 -0.26
C GLU A 132 -10.63 11.96 -1.70
N TYR A 133 -11.53 12.35 -2.60
CA TYR A 133 -11.42 11.99 -4.01
C TYR A 133 -10.36 12.84 -4.70
N ILE A 134 -9.35 12.18 -5.28
CA ILE A 134 -8.29 12.83 -6.06
C ILE A 134 -8.40 12.34 -7.49
N SER A 135 -8.62 13.27 -8.43
CA SER A 135 -8.62 12.94 -9.85
C SER A 135 -7.22 12.61 -10.35
N GLY A 136 -7.10 11.53 -11.13
CA GLY A 136 -5.84 11.12 -11.75
C GLY A 136 -5.65 9.60 -11.76
N LYS A 137 -4.44 9.17 -12.15
CA LYS A 137 -4.02 7.75 -12.12
C LYS A 137 -3.06 7.53 -10.95
N SER A 138 -3.20 6.42 -10.24
CA SER A 138 -2.36 6.02 -9.09
C SER A 138 -0.99 5.44 -9.49
N ASN A 139 -0.81 5.12 -10.77
CA ASN A 139 0.46 4.70 -11.35
C ASN A 139 1.01 5.82 -12.23
N PHE A 140 1.89 6.64 -11.67
CA PHE A 140 2.45 7.80 -12.35
C PHE A 140 3.88 7.53 -12.80
N LYS A 141 4.15 7.71 -14.09
CA LYS A 141 5.51 7.60 -14.66
C LYS A 141 6.09 8.98 -14.91
N ILE A 142 7.30 9.19 -14.39
CA ILE A 142 8.05 10.43 -14.53
C ILE A 142 9.20 10.19 -15.47
N GLY A 143 9.10 10.76 -16.67
CA GLY A 143 10.13 10.61 -17.69
C GLY A 143 11.46 11.24 -17.27
N TYR A 144 12.59 10.63 -17.67
CA TYR A 144 13.93 11.19 -17.44
C TYR A 144 14.16 12.57 -18.10
N HIS A 145 13.32 12.93 -19.06
CA HIS A 145 13.32 14.23 -19.74
C HIS A 145 12.41 15.28 -19.08
N SER A 146 11.76 14.97 -17.94
CA SER A 146 10.90 15.94 -17.26
C SER A 146 11.68 17.17 -16.80
N GLN A 147 11.17 18.36 -17.15
CA GLN A 147 11.76 19.67 -16.80
C GLN A 147 10.85 20.50 -15.88
N ASN A 148 9.73 19.93 -15.41
CA ASN A 148 8.76 20.66 -14.62
C ASN A 148 9.29 20.90 -13.19
N LYS A 149 9.77 22.12 -12.93
CA LYS A 149 10.39 22.50 -11.64
C LYS A 149 9.46 22.29 -10.44
N LEU A 150 8.16 22.57 -10.57
CA LEU A 150 7.22 22.40 -9.46
C LEU A 150 7.03 20.92 -9.12
N LEU A 151 6.86 20.08 -10.14
CA LEU A 151 6.80 18.62 -10.00
C LEU A 151 8.06 18.08 -9.34
N LEU A 152 9.25 18.43 -9.85
CA LEU A 152 10.53 17.99 -9.32
C LEU A 152 10.74 18.41 -7.86
N ARG A 153 10.37 19.65 -7.50
CA ARG A 153 10.46 20.13 -6.11
C ARG A 153 9.53 19.37 -5.17
N ASN A 154 8.29 19.10 -5.58
CA ASN A 154 7.35 18.35 -4.75
C ASN A 154 7.78 16.88 -4.62
N LEU A 155 8.32 16.28 -5.68
CA LEU A 155 8.91 14.94 -5.65
C LEU A 155 10.10 14.84 -4.72
N GLN A 156 11.00 15.82 -4.76
CA GLN A 156 12.15 15.85 -3.86
C GLN A 156 11.68 15.76 -2.40
N LYS A 157 10.71 16.61 -2.01
CA LYS A 157 10.14 16.59 -0.65
C LYS A 157 9.46 15.26 -0.30
N LEU A 158 8.73 14.67 -1.24
CA LEU A 158 8.10 13.36 -1.07
C LEU A 158 9.15 12.28 -0.80
N LEU A 159 10.19 12.20 -1.64
CA LEU A 159 11.27 11.22 -1.55
C LEU A 159 12.12 11.40 -0.28
N GLU A 160 12.38 12.64 0.13
CA GLU A 160 13.05 12.94 1.41
C GLU A 160 12.23 12.44 2.59
N SER A 161 10.90 12.63 2.57
CA SER A 161 9.98 12.13 3.59
C SER A 161 9.97 10.59 3.65
N MET A 162 9.93 9.93 2.48
CA MET A 162 10.03 8.47 2.39
C MET A 162 11.35 7.95 2.96
N LEU A 163 12.45 8.61 2.64
CA LEU A 163 13.77 8.23 3.14
C LEU A 163 13.88 8.41 4.66
N ALA A 164 13.26 9.44 5.22
CA ALA A 164 13.18 9.64 6.67
C ALA A 164 12.37 8.51 7.34
N LEU A 165 11.20 8.19 6.81
CA LEU A 165 10.35 7.09 7.29
C LEU A 165 11.11 5.75 7.29
N LEU A 166 11.73 5.37 6.17
CA LEU A 166 12.49 4.10 6.02
C LEU A 166 13.78 4.03 6.84
N ARG A 167 14.27 5.17 7.35
CA ARG A 167 15.42 5.20 8.27
C ARG A 167 14.98 4.98 9.71
N ALA A 168 13.85 5.56 10.09
CA ALA A 168 13.34 5.51 11.44
C ALA A 168 12.58 4.20 11.73
N HIS A 169 11.94 3.62 10.71
CA HIS A 169 11.12 2.43 10.87
C HIS A 169 11.62 1.31 9.96
N ASN A 170 11.76 0.10 10.54
CA ASN A 170 11.93 -1.14 9.79
C ASN A 170 10.55 -1.57 9.23
N TRP A 171 9.98 -0.72 8.37
CA TRP A 171 8.63 -0.83 7.88
C TRP A 171 8.59 -0.41 6.40
N LEU A 172 7.94 -1.23 5.57
CA LEU A 172 7.70 -0.96 4.16
C LEU A 172 6.26 -0.48 3.99
N PRO A 173 6.05 0.82 3.73
CA PRO A 173 4.74 1.30 3.31
C PRO A 173 4.40 0.79 1.90
N ASP A 174 3.12 0.60 1.61
CA ASP A 174 2.64 0.14 0.30
C ASP A 174 2.63 1.24 -0.77
N PHE A 175 3.66 2.09 -0.78
CA PHE A 175 3.97 2.90 -1.95
C PHE A 175 5.30 2.43 -2.52
N ASP A 176 5.29 2.11 -3.81
CA ASP A 176 6.44 1.59 -4.51
C ASP A 176 7.00 2.61 -5.50
N ILE A 177 8.33 2.66 -5.54
CA ILE A 177 9.06 3.46 -6.51
C ILE A 177 10.12 2.58 -7.11
N HIS A 178 10.08 2.43 -8.43
CA HIS A 178 11.10 1.71 -9.17
C HIS A 178 11.46 2.43 -10.47
N ARG A 179 12.65 2.09 -10.97
CA ARG A 179 13.11 2.53 -12.29
C ARG A 179 12.48 1.68 -13.38
N ASP A 180 12.18 2.33 -14.48
CA ASP A 180 11.69 1.73 -15.72
C ASP A 180 12.46 2.31 -16.93
N HIS A 181 12.34 1.68 -18.10
CA HIS A 181 13.08 2.00 -19.34
C HIS A 181 12.90 3.42 -19.88
N GLY A 182 12.06 4.25 -19.26
CA GLY A 182 11.92 5.66 -19.65
C GLY A 182 11.77 6.63 -18.48
N GLY A 183 11.96 6.18 -17.25
CA GLY A 183 11.76 7.05 -16.09
C GLY A 183 11.60 6.31 -14.78
N PHE A 184 10.92 6.96 -13.85
CA PHE A 184 10.56 6.40 -12.55
C PHE A 184 9.06 6.20 -12.46
N VAL A 185 8.63 5.04 -11.98
CA VAL A 185 7.22 4.72 -11.74
C VAL A 185 6.96 4.86 -10.26
N LEU A 186 5.92 5.60 -9.91
CA LEU A 186 5.40 5.75 -8.56
C LEU A 186 4.03 5.07 -8.49
N ARG A 187 3.87 4.11 -7.57
CA ARG A 187 2.61 3.42 -7.29
C ARG A 187 1.95 3.99 -6.04
N ASN A 188 0.62 3.92 -6.00
CA ASN A 188 -0.22 4.40 -4.90
C ASN A 188 -0.03 5.89 -4.56
N ILE A 189 0.39 6.66 -5.58
CA ILE A 189 0.57 8.12 -5.52
C ILE A 189 -0.14 8.73 -6.73
N ILE A 190 -1.09 9.63 -6.47
CA ILE A 190 -1.78 10.42 -7.50
C ILE A 190 -1.21 11.83 -7.51
N PHE A 191 -0.93 12.37 -8.70
CA PHE A 191 -0.57 13.78 -8.84
C PHE A 191 -1.79 14.61 -9.17
N THR A 192 -2.03 15.64 -8.36
CA THR A 192 -3.08 16.63 -8.66
C THR A 192 -2.70 17.47 -9.88
N LYS A 193 -3.67 18.23 -10.42
CA LYS A 193 -3.43 19.21 -11.50
C LYS A 193 -2.33 20.23 -11.22
N TYR A 194 -1.95 20.43 -9.95
CA TYR A 194 -0.88 21.33 -9.52
C TYR A 194 0.44 20.61 -9.24
N HIS A 195 0.61 19.39 -9.77
CA HIS A 195 1.78 18.54 -9.53
C HIS A 195 2.08 18.28 -8.04
N CYS A 196 1.04 18.28 -7.20
CA CYS A 196 1.16 17.88 -5.81
C CYS A 196 0.94 16.36 -5.73
N PRO A 197 1.92 15.57 -5.26
CA PRO A 197 1.70 14.16 -5.01
C PRO A 197 0.71 13.99 -3.85
N LYS A 198 -0.13 12.96 -3.93
CA LYS A 198 -1.04 12.52 -2.87
C LYS A 198 -0.90 11.01 -2.72
N ILE A 199 -0.50 10.57 -1.53
CA ILE A 199 -0.48 9.16 -1.14
C ILE A 199 -1.93 8.75 -0.87
N VAL A 200 -2.40 7.71 -1.57
CA VAL A 200 -3.80 7.28 -1.55
C VAL A 200 -4.01 5.88 -1.00
N ASP A 201 -2.92 5.13 -0.80
CA ASP A 201 -2.97 3.80 -0.20
C ASP A 201 -2.11 3.71 1.05
N PHE A 202 -2.66 3.04 2.06
CA PHE A 202 -2.07 2.87 3.39
C PHE A 202 -2.21 1.44 3.87
N THR A 203 -2.63 0.54 2.98
CA THR A 203 -2.69 -0.86 3.29
C THR A 203 -1.30 -1.36 3.68
N ALA A 204 -1.30 -2.16 4.73
CA ALA A 204 -0.13 -2.84 5.21
C ALA A 204 -0.44 -4.31 4.98
N TYR A 205 -0.21 -4.80 3.76
CA TYR A 205 -0.31 -6.23 3.50
C TYR A 205 0.54 -6.99 4.52
N TYR A 206 0.18 -8.27 4.70
CA TYR A 206 1.09 -9.30 5.18
C TYR A 206 2.37 -9.23 4.37
N ASP A 207 3.27 -8.40 4.85
CA ASP A 207 4.56 -8.25 4.26
C ASP A 207 5.28 -9.56 4.60
N VAL A 208 5.37 -10.47 3.63
CA VAL A 208 6.25 -11.65 3.72
C VAL A 208 7.59 -11.20 4.27
N TYR A 209 8.04 -9.98 3.97
CA TYR A 209 9.27 -9.44 4.52
C TYR A 209 9.22 -9.21 6.05
N ARG A 210 8.11 -8.83 6.68
CA ARG A 210 8.01 -8.71 8.16
C ARG A 210 8.12 -10.05 8.89
N LEU A 211 7.72 -11.12 8.22
CA LEU A 211 7.86 -12.49 8.73
C LEU A 211 9.30 -13.02 8.56
N TYR A 212 10.08 -12.37 7.69
CA TYR A 212 11.48 -12.68 7.43
C TYR A 212 12.32 -11.40 7.59
N PRO A 213 12.70 -11.01 8.82
CA PRO A 213 13.37 -9.74 9.12
C PRO A 213 14.57 -9.43 8.20
N TYR A 214 15.33 -10.45 7.82
CA TYR A 214 16.44 -10.30 6.87
C TYR A 214 15.99 -9.86 5.47
N ARG A 215 14.89 -10.42 4.95
CA ARG A 215 14.33 -10.03 3.65
C ARG A 215 13.77 -8.61 3.71
N GLN A 216 13.12 -8.23 4.81
CA GLN A 216 12.66 -6.86 5.03
C GLN A 216 13.80 -5.87 5.05
N GLN A 217 14.86 -6.17 5.80
CA GLN A 217 16.00 -5.29 5.86
C GLN A 217 16.65 -5.12 4.48
N LYS A 218 16.80 -6.22 3.73
CA LYS A 218 17.30 -6.18 2.35
C LYS A 218 16.42 -5.33 1.43
N GLU A 219 15.10 -5.47 1.52
CA GLU A 219 14.15 -4.72 0.71
C GLU A 219 14.14 -3.23 1.08
N ILE A 220 14.17 -2.89 2.37
CA ILE A 220 14.31 -1.50 2.83
C ILE A 220 15.61 -0.88 2.32
N LEU A 221 16.72 -1.62 2.39
CA LEU A 221 18.00 -1.13 1.84
C LEU A 221 17.93 -0.91 0.33
N SER A 222 17.29 -1.83 -0.41
CA SER A 222 17.03 -1.70 -1.85
C SER A 222 16.21 -0.44 -2.15
N LYS A 223 15.05 -0.25 -1.49
CA LYS A 223 14.19 0.93 -1.67
C LYS A 223 14.91 2.22 -1.30
N ARG A 224 15.65 2.23 -0.19
CA ARG A 224 16.47 3.40 0.21
C ARG A 224 17.50 3.76 -0.85
N ARG A 225 18.15 2.77 -1.48
CA ARG A 225 19.07 3.00 -2.59
C ARG A 225 18.34 3.61 -3.78
N GLN A 226 17.21 3.03 -4.20
CA GLN A 226 16.42 3.54 -5.33
C GLN A 226 15.92 4.97 -5.11
N ILE A 227 15.47 5.30 -3.88
CA ILE A 227 15.06 6.66 -3.51
C ILE A 227 16.24 7.64 -3.58
N LYS A 228 17.41 7.27 -3.04
CA LYS A 228 18.62 8.11 -3.11
C LYS A 228 19.04 8.37 -4.55
N ASP A 229 19.02 7.33 -5.36
CA ASP A 229 19.29 7.37 -6.80
C ASP A 229 18.36 8.34 -7.53
N PHE A 230 17.06 8.31 -7.21
CA PHE A 230 16.07 9.23 -7.76
C PHE A 230 16.29 10.67 -7.27
N LEU A 231 16.57 10.87 -5.97
CA LEU A 231 16.91 12.18 -5.42
C LEU A 231 18.14 12.80 -6.10
N SER A 232 19.18 12.00 -6.35
CA SER A 232 20.38 12.46 -7.09
C SER A 232 20.04 12.91 -8.50
N TRP A 233 19.19 12.17 -9.22
CA TRP A 233 18.71 12.58 -10.54
C TRP A 233 17.92 13.90 -10.48
N ILE A 234 17.03 14.09 -9.50
CA ILE A 234 16.29 15.35 -9.33
C ILE A 234 17.24 16.52 -9.10
N LYS A 235 18.27 16.34 -8.26
CA LYS A 235 19.27 17.39 -7.97
C LYS A 235 20.03 17.81 -9.23
N GLN A 236 20.42 16.86 -10.07
CA GLN A 236 21.06 17.14 -11.36
C GLN A 236 20.17 17.90 -12.35
N LYS A 237 18.84 17.82 -12.20
CA LYS A 237 17.88 18.56 -13.03
C LYS A 237 17.56 19.96 -12.50
N ASN A 238 17.82 20.21 -11.22
CA ASN A 238 17.53 21.48 -10.55
C ASN A 238 18.75 22.39 -10.39
N GLY A 239 19.97 21.84 -10.48
CA GLY A 239 21.22 22.61 -10.58
C GLY A 239 21.46 23.07 -12.00
#